data_AF-A0AAU4MLK4-F1
#
_entry.id   AF-A0AAU4MLK4-F1
#
_cell.length_a   1.000
_cell.length_b   1.000
_cell.length_c   1.000
_cell.angle_alpha   90.00
_cell.angle_beta   90.00
_cell.angle_gamma   90.00
#
_symmetry.space_group_name_H-M   'P 1'
#
loop_
_entity.id
_entity.type
_entity.pdbx_description
1 polymer ?
#
loop_
_entity_poly.entity_id
_entity_poly.type
_entity_poly.pdbx_seq_one_letter_code
_entity_poly.pdbx_strand_id
1 'polypeptide(L)'
;MVFPAGGRGGGPGGARGPARSEAPTVVMRPSMAGRTTVPAQSGPVEIPALAWSGAEWDAAYQRVRLAGRAYVWLNLVEQRLRALVDEVLRPVYAPAHGEDWVTAAAGPAGEEWAHRAGAVREVSRRKGFLLDPADDDPLVFLTLPQLRELMVQHWPCFEPFLADRRELEMALDELEVARHVVSRNRTLSPTVLAQTERAAARLLAVLDGGTGGVPADVVESLVAGRYADVVAVHADRVRLQRDLPVEDLLDGARRLDALGIGLGMLCQNYTGRRLVRLATDGCRVRLLFLNPASSAVRRRERELGLGRGELARSIEMNIMHVRRVRARLRDQGGFEIRVFDETPRFTAYLVEGPRPSGQAGGRRQSTDVGVVQPYLRKARGMESPALVLRGGAGQQPGATEPGLLEVYREEFEGVWADSRPVS
;
A
#
# COMPACT_ATOMS: atom_id res chain seq x y z
N MET A 1 76.44 -1.08 -49.14
CA MET A 1 77.12 -2.10 -49.96
C MET A 1 76.62 -3.45 -49.46
N VAL A 2 75.87 -4.17 -50.32
CA VAL A 2 75.58 -5.62 -50.26
C VAL A 2 74.76 -6.17 -49.08
N PHE A 3 73.49 -6.49 -49.36
CA PHE A 3 72.86 -7.76 -48.92
C PHE A 3 73.29 -8.86 -49.91
N PRO A 4 73.44 -10.15 -49.53
CA PRO A 4 72.30 -11.10 -49.57
C PRO A 4 72.38 -12.22 -48.47
N ALA A 5 71.28 -12.68 -47.87
CA ALA A 5 70.25 -13.67 -48.29
C ALA A 5 70.52 -15.11 -47.82
N GLY A 6 69.48 -15.75 -47.26
CA GLY A 6 69.30 -17.20 -47.30
C GLY A 6 68.74 -17.84 -46.02
N GLY A 7 67.50 -18.35 -46.07
CA GLY A 7 67.01 -19.37 -45.13
C GLY A 7 65.51 -19.36 -44.84
N ARG A 8 64.72 -20.11 -45.62
CA ARG A 8 63.29 -20.43 -45.41
C ARG A 8 63.12 -21.72 -44.59
N GLY A 9 62.00 -21.79 -43.85
CA GLY A 9 61.34 -23.02 -43.37
C GLY A 9 61.28 -23.08 -41.83
N GLY A 10 60.17 -23.29 -41.13
CA GLY A 10 58.78 -23.57 -41.48
C GLY A 10 57.98 -23.88 -40.19
N GLY A 11 56.72 -23.44 -40.13
CA GLY A 11 55.65 -24.03 -39.29
C GLY A 11 55.63 -23.76 -37.76
N PRO A 12 54.45 -23.87 -37.10
CA PRO A 12 54.04 -22.94 -36.04
C PRO A 12 53.79 -23.60 -34.65
N GLY A 13 53.84 -22.80 -33.58
CA GLY A 13 53.44 -23.20 -32.23
C GLY A 13 53.04 -21.99 -31.39
N GLY A 14 51.75 -21.64 -31.43
CA GLY A 14 51.18 -20.47 -30.76
C GLY A 14 50.93 -20.69 -29.27
N ALA A 15 51.42 -19.75 -28.45
CA ALA A 15 50.96 -19.53 -27.09
C ALA A 15 49.80 -18.53 -27.10
N ARG A 16 48.62 -18.96 -26.63
CA ARG A 16 47.43 -18.11 -26.42
C ARG A 16 47.46 -17.50 -25.02
N GLY A 17 47.71 -16.20 -24.93
CA GLY A 17 47.25 -15.37 -23.81
C GLY A 17 45.79 -14.94 -24.02
N PRO A 18 45.05 -14.56 -22.96
CA PRO A 18 43.65 -14.19 -23.08
C PRO A 18 43.52 -12.84 -23.79
N ALA A 19 43.06 -12.88 -25.04
CA ALA A 19 42.72 -11.70 -25.81
C ALA A 19 41.47 -11.04 -25.22
N ARG A 20 41.58 -9.72 -24.97
CA ARG A 20 40.45 -8.82 -24.76
C ARG A 20 39.42 -9.05 -25.88
N SER A 21 38.19 -9.38 -25.52
CA SER A 21 37.06 -9.36 -26.45
C SER A 21 36.63 -7.91 -26.68
N GLU A 22 37.41 -7.18 -27.47
CA GLU A 22 36.91 -5.99 -28.15
C GLU A 22 36.01 -6.48 -29.27
N ALA A 23 34.70 -6.28 -29.12
CA ALA A 23 33.77 -6.45 -30.23
C ALA A 23 34.24 -5.53 -31.38
N PRO A 24 34.50 -6.07 -32.58
CA PRO A 24 34.94 -5.23 -33.69
C PRO A 24 33.79 -4.31 -34.03
N THR A 25 33.98 -3.01 -33.80
CA THR A 25 33.15 -1.99 -34.41
C THR A 25 33.50 -2.00 -35.89
N VAL A 26 32.78 -2.83 -36.64
CA VAL A 26 32.79 -2.77 -38.09
C VAL A 26 32.16 -1.43 -38.45
N VAL A 27 33.00 -0.43 -38.69
CA VAL A 27 32.60 0.79 -39.39
C VAL A 27 32.31 0.36 -40.83
N MET A 28 31.08 -0.06 -41.08
CA MET A 28 30.54 -0.18 -42.43
C MET A 28 30.54 1.23 -43.03
N ARG A 29 31.55 1.52 -43.85
CA ARG A 29 31.39 2.57 -44.87
C ARG A 29 30.21 2.15 -45.73
N PRO A 30 29.20 3.01 -45.95
CA PRO A 30 28.08 2.65 -46.80
C PRO A 30 28.61 2.51 -48.24
N SER A 31 28.64 1.28 -48.74
CA SER A 31 28.67 1.01 -50.16
C SER A 31 27.40 1.59 -50.76
N MET A 32 27.55 2.60 -51.62
CA MET A 32 26.49 3.21 -52.43
C MET A 32 26.06 2.26 -53.57
N ALA A 33 25.63 1.05 -53.22
CA ALA A 33 25.05 0.10 -54.17
C ALA A 33 24.06 -0.80 -53.43
N GLY A 34 22.77 -0.48 -53.55
CA GLY A 34 21.68 -1.23 -52.91
C GLY A 34 20.89 -0.40 -51.91
N ARG A 35 20.36 0.76 -52.33
CA ARG A 35 19.24 1.38 -51.63
C ARG A 35 18.06 0.43 -51.73
N THR A 36 17.73 -0.25 -50.64
CA THR A 36 16.39 -0.78 -50.41
C THR A 36 15.44 0.39 -50.55
N THR A 37 14.68 0.39 -51.64
CA THR A 37 13.64 1.37 -51.92
C THR A 37 12.64 1.32 -50.79
N VAL A 38 12.57 2.38 -49.98
CA VAL A 38 11.37 2.69 -49.20
C VAL A 38 10.21 2.65 -50.19
N PRO A 39 9.14 1.86 -49.97
CA PRO A 39 8.04 1.77 -50.92
C PRO A 39 7.54 3.18 -51.21
N ALA A 40 7.57 3.56 -52.49
CA ALA A 40 7.17 4.89 -52.94
C ALA A 40 5.69 5.08 -52.62
N GLN A 41 5.39 5.86 -51.58
CA GLN A 41 4.04 6.32 -51.31
C GLN A 41 3.71 7.42 -52.31
N SER A 42 2.94 7.09 -53.35
CA SER A 42 2.39 8.04 -54.30
C SER A 42 1.13 8.70 -53.71
N GLY A 43 1.31 9.87 -53.11
CA GLY A 43 0.25 10.73 -52.58
C GLY A 43 0.79 11.72 -51.55
N PRO A 44 0.06 12.81 -51.23
CA PRO A 44 0.40 13.65 -50.10
C PRO A 44 0.45 12.77 -48.84
N VAL A 45 1.61 12.73 -48.18
CA VAL A 45 1.80 11.99 -46.94
C VAL A 45 0.99 12.71 -45.86
N GLU A 46 -0.21 12.20 -45.55
CA GLU A 46 -0.86 12.53 -44.29
C GLU A 46 0.06 12.04 -43.17
N ILE A 47 0.76 12.97 -42.53
CA ILE A 47 1.55 12.66 -41.34
C ILE A 47 0.52 12.32 -40.25
N PRO A 48 0.40 11.05 -39.84
CA PRO A 48 -0.55 10.71 -38.79
C PRO A 48 -0.16 11.48 -37.54
N ALA A 49 -1.16 11.98 -36.81
CA ALA A 49 -0.92 12.59 -35.52
C ALA A 49 -0.20 11.56 -34.63
N LEU A 50 1.07 11.82 -34.32
CA LEU A 50 1.89 10.96 -33.46
C LEU A 50 1.46 11.06 -31.98
N ALA A 51 0.56 11.99 -31.66
CA ALA A 51 -0.04 12.11 -30.36
C ALA A 51 -1.06 11.00 -30.14
N TRP A 52 -1.01 10.38 -28.97
CA TRP A 52 -2.06 9.46 -28.54
C TRP A 52 -3.41 10.18 -28.48
N SER A 53 -4.42 9.51 -29.00
CA SER A 53 -5.81 9.81 -28.71
C SER A 53 -6.13 9.63 -27.22
N GLY A 54 -7.26 10.20 -26.77
CA GLY A 54 -7.72 10.00 -25.40
C GLY A 54 -7.91 8.53 -25.04
N ALA A 55 -8.43 7.72 -25.97
CA ALA A 55 -8.62 6.28 -25.76
C ALA A 55 -7.28 5.52 -25.62
N GLU A 56 -6.26 5.90 -26.39
CA GLU A 56 -4.92 5.32 -26.27
C GLU A 56 -4.27 5.71 -24.94
N TRP A 57 -4.44 6.96 -24.51
CA TRP A 57 -4.04 7.43 -23.18
C TRP A 57 -4.72 6.64 -22.06
N ASP A 58 -6.04 6.48 -22.11
CA ASP A 58 -6.80 5.74 -21.09
C ASP A 58 -6.37 4.27 -21.03
N ALA A 59 -6.18 3.63 -22.18
CA ALA A 59 -5.71 2.25 -22.26
C ALA A 59 -4.28 2.10 -21.70
N ALA A 60 -3.38 3.03 -22.01
CA ALA A 60 -2.03 3.05 -21.45
C ALA A 60 -2.06 3.30 -19.94
N TYR A 61 -2.85 4.27 -19.49
CA TYR A 61 -3.03 4.60 -18.07
C TYR A 61 -3.54 3.41 -17.27
N GLN A 62 -4.58 2.71 -17.75
CA GLN A 62 -5.09 1.52 -17.06
C GLN A 62 -4.03 0.41 -16.97
N ARG A 63 -3.26 0.16 -18.04
CA ARG A 63 -2.17 -0.82 -18.02
C ARG A 63 -1.12 -0.48 -16.97
N VAL A 64 -0.64 0.77 -16.96
CA VAL A 64 0.36 1.25 -16.00
C VAL A 64 -0.18 1.21 -14.57
N ARG A 65 -1.44 1.59 -14.36
CA ARG A 65 -2.08 1.58 -13.04
C ARG A 65 -2.12 0.17 -12.44
N LEU A 66 -2.53 -0.83 -13.23
CA LEU A 66 -2.59 -2.22 -12.76
C LEU A 66 -1.20 -2.80 -12.51
N ALA A 67 -0.26 -2.60 -13.44
CA ALA A 67 1.11 -3.10 -13.31
C ALA A 67 1.88 -2.43 -12.16
N GLY A 68 1.73 -1.11 -12.00
CA GLY A 68 2.36 -0.34 -10.92
C GLY A 68 1.85 -0.78 -9.54
N ARG A 69 0.55 -1.03 -9.40
CA ARG A 69 -0.03 -1.54 -8.15
C ARG A 69 0.48 -2.94 -7.82
N ALA A 70 0.52 -3.86 -8.80
CA ALA A 70 1.13 -5.18 -8.60
C ALA A 70 2.62 -5.08 -8.26
N TYR A 71 3.36 -4.18 -8.91
CA TYR A 71 4.78 -3.96 -8.64
C TYR A 71 5.04 -3.59 -7.17
N VAL A 72 4.23 -2.70 -6.58
CA VAL A 72 4.38 -2.33 -5.16
C VAL A 72 4.27 -3.55 -4.25
N TRP A 73 3.22 -4.36 -4.43
CA TRP A 73 3.00 -5.56 -3.63
C TRP A 73 4.11 -6.59 -3.80
N LEU A 74 4.50 -6.88 -5.04
CA LEU A 74 5.57 -7.81 -5.35
C LEU A 74 6.91 -7.33 -4.78
N ASN A 75 7.20 -6.03 -4.89
CA ASN A 75 8.43 -5.47 -4.35
C ASN A 75 8.47 -5.61 -2.83
N LEU A 76 7.38 -5.34 -2.11
CA LEU A 76 7.35 -5.52 -0.65
C LEU A 76 7.57 -6.96 -0.22
N VAL A 77 6.95 -7.92 -0.92
CA VAL A 77 7.21 -9.35 -0.69
C VAL A 77 8.69 -9.66 -0.91
N GLU A 78 9.26 -9.24 -2.04
CA GLU A 78 10.68 -9.47 -2.32
C GLU A 78 11.60 -8.81 -1.27
N GLN A 79 11.32 -7.58 -0.85
CA GLN A 79 12.10 -6.90 0.20
C GLN A 79 12.00 -7.64 1.54
N ARG A 80 10.80 -8.10 1.92
CA ARG A 80 10.62 -8.85 3.17
C ARG A 80 11.33 -10.20 3.13
N LEU A 81 11.27 -10.91 2.01
CA LEU A 81 12.00 -12.17 1.81
C LEU A 81 13.51 -11.95 1.89
N ARG A 82 14.05 -10.91 1.22
CA ARG A 82 15.47 -10.55 1.33
C ARG A 82 15.86 -10.27 2.77
N ALA A 83 15.09 -9.45 3.48
CA ALA A 83 15.35 -9.14 4.89
C ALA A 83 15.37 -10.40 5.77
N LEU A 84 14.41 -11.32 5.58
CA LEU A 84 14.34 -12.54 6.36
C LEU A 84 15.47 -13.52 6.02
N VAL A 85 15.79 -13.69 4.73
CA VAL A 85 16.93 -14.50 4.28
C VAL A 85 18.23 -13.95 4.85
N ASP A 86 18.40 -12.63 4.83
CA ASP A 86 19.55 -11.96 5.43
C ASP A 86 19.65 -12.25 6.93
N GLU A 87 18.58 -11.99 7.68
CA GLU A 87 18.52 -12.14 9.12
C GLU A 87 18.76 -13.59 9.59
N VAL A 88 18.29 -14.58 8.83
CA VAL A 88 18.38 -16.00 9.19
C VAL A 88 19.66 -16.65 8.69
N LEU A 89 20.06 -16.42 7.43
CA LEU A 89 21.17 -17.15 6.81
C LEU A 89 22.51 -16.43 6.91
N ARG A 90 22.54 -15.08 6.93
CA ARG A 90 23.82 -14.36 7.05
C ARG A 90 24.56 -14.74 8.33
N PRO A 91 23.94 -14.84 9.52
CA PRO A 91 24.64 -15.25 10.73
C PRO A 91 25.22 -16.67 10.68
N VAL A 92 24.66 -17.54 9.83
CA VAL A 92 25.10 -18.93 9.66
C VAL A 92 26.29 -19.02 8.69
N TYR A 93 26.21 -18.33 7.55
CA TYR A 93 27.18 -18.49 6.47
C TYR A 93 28.29 -17.42 6.46
N ALA A 94 27.99 -16.18 6.81
CA ALA A 94 28.96 -15.08 6.74
C ALA A 94 30.20 -15.28 7.63
N PRO A 95 30.13 -15.88 8.84
CA PRO A 95 31.33 -16.11 9.65
C PRO A 95 32.40 -16.98 8.97
N ALA A 96 32.00 -17.91 8.10
CA ALA A 96 32.92 -18.80 7.38
C ALA A 96 33.25 -18.30 5.96
N HIS A 97 32.34 -17.55 5.33
CA HIS A 97 32.42 -17.22 3.89
C HIS A 97 32.51 -15.73 3.57
N GLY A 98 32.40 -14.84 4.57
CA GLY A 98 32.53 -13.39 4.37
C GLY A 98 31.51 -12.84 3.36
N GLU A 99 32.00 -12.12 2.34
CA GLU A 99 31.15 -11.54 1.28
C GLU A 99 30.54 -12.58 0.34
N ASP A 100 31.11 -13.80 0.27
CA ASP A 100 30.65 -14.88 -0.62
C ASP A 100 29.58 -15.76 0.05
N TRP A 101 29.02 -15.34 1.18
CA TRP A 101 28.06 -16.12 1.97
C TRP A 101 26.81 -16.52 1.17
N VAL A 102 26.35 -15.68 0.22
CA VAL A 102 25.19 -16.00 -0.63
C VAL A 102 25.51 -17.17 -1.56
N THR A 103 26.70 -17.20 -2.15
CA THR A 103 27.15 -18.31 -3.00
C THR A 103 27.32 -19.59 -2.18
N ALA A 104 27.87 -19.47 -0.97
CA ALA A 104 28.01 -20.60 -0.05
C ALA A 104 26.64 -21.16 0.39
N ALA A 105 25.68 -20.29 0.70
CA ALA A 105 24.32 -20.68 1.05
C ALA A 105 23.59 -21.33 -0.14
N ALA A 106 23.78 -20.82 -1.36
CA ALA A 106 23.19 -21.38 -2.57
C ALA A 106 23.66 -22.82 -2.84
N GLY A 107 24.89 -23.15 -2.45
CA GLY A 107 25.49 -24.47 -2.66
C GLY A 107 25.60 -24.85 -4.15
N PRO A 108 25.90 -26.13 -4.46
CA PRO A 108 26.14 -26.57 -5.85
C PRO A 108 24.93 -26.39 -6.78
N ALA A 109 23.72 -26.53 -6.24
CA ALA A 109 22.48 -26.37 -7.01
C ALA A 109 22.24 -24.90 -7.40
N GLY A 110 22.77 -23.94 -6.63
CA GLY A 110 22.53 -22.53 -6.84
C GLY A 110 23.73 -21.67 -7.22
N GLU A 111 24.91 -22.28 -7.32
CA GLU A 111 26.18 -21.62 -7.66
C GLU A 111 26.09 -20.77 -8.94
N GLU A 112 25.48 -21.28 -10.01
CA GLU A 112 25.37 -20.56 -11.28
C GLU A 112 24.56 -19.26 -11.13
N TRP A 113 23.41 -19.30 -10.46
CA TRP A 113 22.60 -18.09 -10.31
C TRP A 113 23.15 -17.12 -9.27
N ALA A 114 23.82 -17.61 -8.23
CA ALA A 114 24.50 -16.75 -7.25
C ALA A 114 25.68 -16.00 -7.90
N HIS A 115 26.49 -16.68 -8.72
CA HIS A 115 27.55 -16.03 -9.48
C HIS A 115 27.01 -15.05 -10.51
N ARG A 116 25.90 -15.37 -11.20
CA ARG A 116 25.24 -14.42 -12.11
C ARG A 116 24.79 -13.16 -11.35
N ALA A 117 24.21 -13.30 -10.17
CA ALA A 117 23.81 -12.16 -9.33
C ALA A 117 25.03 -11.30 -8.94
N GLY A 118 26.12 -11.91 -8.49
CA GLY A 118 27.38 -11.21 -8.20
C GLY A 118 27.99 -10.51 -9.42
N ALA A 119 27.92 -11.13 -10.60
CA ALA A 119 28.38 -10.52 -11.84
C ALA A 119 27.52 -9.31 -12.26
N VAL A 120 26.20 -9.40 -12.10
CA VAL A 120 25.28 -8.28 -12.36
C VAL A 120 25.53 -7.14 -11.38
N ARG A 121 25.73 -7.44 -10.09
CA ARG A 121 26.15 -6.46 -9.08
C ARG A 121 27.41 -5.70 -9.50
N GLU A 122 28.46 -6.41 -9.91
CA GLU A 122 29.72 -5.79 -10.31
C GLU A 122 29.59 -4.97 -11.61
N VAL A 123 28.73 -5.39 -12.55
CA VAL A 123 28.39 -4.57 -13.73
C VAL A 123 27.63 -3.30 -13.31
N SER A 124 26.66 -3.41 -12.41
CA SER A 124 25.87 -2.28 -11.90
C SER A 124 26.74 -1.28 -11.15
N ARG A 125 27.67 -1.76 -10.33
CA ARG A 125 28.67 -0.94 -9.63
C ARG A 125 29.52 -0.15 -10.63
N ARG A 126 30.12 -0.82 -11.62
CA ARG A 126 30.98 -0.17 -12.63
C ARG A 126 30.22 0.82 -13.51
N LYS A 127 28.94 0.59 -13.77
CA LYS A 127 28.08 1.49 -14.56
C LYS A 127 27.46 2.63 -13.74
N GLY A 128 27.65 2.64 -12.41
CA GLY A 128 27.04 3.63 -11.52
C GLY A 128 25.51 3.48 -11.40
N PHE A 129 24.98 2.27 -11.56
CA PHE A 129 23.56 1.97 -11.40
C PHE A 129 23.17 1.68 -9.94
N LEU A 130 24.15 1.46 -9.06
CA LEU A 130 23.93 1.39 -7.61
C LEU A 130 23.80 2.81 -7.07
N LEU A 131 22.55 3.24 -6.88
CA LEU A 131 22.24 4.59 -6.40
C LEU A 131 22.21 4.68 -4.87
N ASP A 132 21.84 3.59 -4.20
CA ASP A 132 21.91 3.44 -2.75
C ASP A 132 23.07 2.50 -2.38
N PRO A 133 24.00 2.89 -1.49
CA PRO A 133 25.05 2.00 -0.99
C PRO A 133 24.52 0.71 -0.34
N ALA A 134 23.31 0.73 0.22
CA ALA A 134 22.68 -0.45 0.80
C ALA A 134 22.34 -1.52 -0.26
N ASP A 135 22.25 -1.13 -1.53
CA ASP A 135 21.98 -2.06 -2.64
C ASP A 135 23.24 -2.81 -3.11
N ASP A 136 24.42 -2.51 -2.56
CA ASP A 136 25.69 -3.15 -2.93
C ASP A 136 25.89 -4.52 -2.26
N ASP A 137 24.87 -5.37 -2.31
CA ASP A 137 24.85 -6.73 -1.76
C ASP A 137 24.34 -7.75 -2.81
N PRO A 138 24.99 -8.92 -2.99
CA PRO A 138 24.54 -9.94 -3.93
C PRO A 138 23.09 -10.41 -3.72
N LEU A 139 22.58 -10.39 -2.49
CA LEU A 139 21.21 -10.79 -2.14
C LEU A 139 20.15 -9.91 -2.83
N VAL A 140 20.46 -8.63 -3.05
CA VAL A 140 19.57 -7.66 -3.73
C VAL A 140 19.30 -8.08 -5.18
N PHE A 141 20.26 -8.74 -5.81
CA PHE A 141 20.19 -9.18 -7.20
C PHE A 141 19.49 -10.54 -7.38
N LEU A 142 19.11 -11.21 -6.29
CA LEU A 142 18.33 -12.45 -6.37
C LEU A 142 16.88 -12.15 -6.74
N THR A 143 16.36 -13.01 -7.62
CA THR A 143 14.96 -13.04 -8.06
C THR A 143 14.08 -13.78 -7.06
N LEU A 144 12.76 -13.57 -7.13
CA LEU A 144 11.80 -14.25 -6.26
C LEU A 144 11.97 -15.79 -6.22
N PRO A 145 12.15 -16.50 -7.35
CA PRO A 145 12.40 -17.95 -7.33
C PRO A 145 13.72 -18.33 -6.64
N GLN A 146 14.76 -17.49 -6.73
CA GLN A 146 16.06 -17.77 -6.08
C GLN A 146 15.98 -17.53 -4.56
N LEU A 147 15.24 -16.51 -4.12
CA LEU A 147 14.96 -16.28 -2.71
C LEU A 147 14.14 -17.44 -2.12
N ARG A 148 13.13 -17.92 -2.85
CA ARG A 148 12.38 -19.12 -2.52
C ARG A 148 13.29 -20.33 -2.35
N GLU A 149 14.16 -20.59 -3.31
CA GLU A 149 15.08 -21.73 -3.30
C GLU A 149 15.96 -21.70 -2.04
N LEU A 150 16.56 -20.54 -1.71
CA LEU A 150 17.34 -20.39 -0.48
C LEU A 150 16.52 -20.70 0.77
N MET A 151 15.29 -20.19 0.87
CA MET A 151 14.44 -20.48 2.04
C MET A 151 14.07 -21.95 2.14
N VAL A 152 13.75 -22.57 1.01
CA VAL A 152 13.32 -23.98 0.94
C VAL A 152 14.46 -24.94 1.25
N GLN A 153 15.63 -24.72 0.66
CA GLN A 153 16.84 -25.52 0.90
C GLN A 153 17.27 -25.46 2.36
N HIS A 154 17.12 -24.28 2.99
CA HIS A 154 17.51 -24.04 4.38
C HIS A 154 16.32 -23.99 5.33
N TRP A 155 15.20 -24.65 4.99
CA TRP A 155 13.98 -24.60 5.79
C TRP A 155 14.17 -24.85 7.30
N PRO A 156 15.06 -25.77 7.75
CA PRO A 156 15.33 -25.95 9.18
C PRO A 156 15.77 -24.69 9.92
N CYS A 157 16.36 -23.71 9.23
CA CYS A 157 16.74 -22.41 9.80
C CYS A 157 15.53 -21.47 9.95
N PHE A 158 14.49 -21.64 9.12
CA PHE A 158 13.29 -20.79 9.11
C PHE A 158 12.12 -21.37 9.92
N GLU A 159 12.08 -22.68 10.13
CA GLU A 159 11.05 -23.40 10.89
C GLU A 159 10.75 -22.79 12.28
N PRO A 160 11.73 -22.26 13.05
CA PRO A 160 11.43 -21.60 14.33
C PRO A 160 10.61 -20.32 14.21
N PHE A 161 10.59 -19.69 13.04
CA PHE A 161 9.96 -18.40 12.79
C PHE A 161 8.70 -18.51 11.90
N LEU A 162 8.66 -19.52 11.03
CA LEU A 162 7.60 -19.74 10.05
C LEU A 162 6.96 -21.12 10.24
N ALA A 163 5.63 -21.14 10.38
CA ALA A 163 4.91 -22.36 10.76
C ALA A 163 4.67 -23.35 9.61
N ASP A 164 4.52 -22.88 8.36
CA ASP A 164 4.13 -23.74 7.23
C ASP A 164 4.93 -23.43 5.95
N ARG A 165 5.80 -24.38 5.58
CA ARG A 165 6.60 -24.34 4.35
C ARG A 165 5.73 -24.38 3.09
N ARG A 166 4.70 -25.24 3.10
CA ARG A 166 3.87 -25.50 1.94
C ARG A 166 3.01 -24.28 1.63
N GLU A 167 2.48 -23.61 2.66
CA GLU A 167 1.76 -22.35 2.49
C GLU A 167 2.64 -21.28 1.84
N LEU A 168 3.89 -21.15 2.28
CA LEU A 168 4.87 -20.22 1.69
C LEU A 168 5.17 -20.56 0.22
N GLU A 169 5.45 -21.82 -0.10
CA GLU A 169 5.73 -22.26 -1.48
C GLU A 169 4.54 -21.98 -2.40
N MET A 170 3.32 -22.35 -2.00
CA MET A 170 2.09 -22.12 -2.80
C MET A 170 1.83 -20.62 -3.01
N ALA A 171 2.02 -19.80 -1.98
CA ALA A 171 1.83 -18.35 -2.10
C ALA A 171 2.86 -17.71 -3.04
N LEU A 172 4.11 -18.17 -3.02
CA LEU A 172 5.15 -17.70 -3.95
C LEU A 172 4.86 -18.12 -5.39
N ASP A 173 4.44 -19.37 -5.62
CA ASP A 173 4.00 -19.87 -6.93
C ASP A 173 2.87 -19.01 -7.53
N GLU A 174 1.89 -18.61 -6.72
CA GLU A 174 0.81 -17.72 -7.15
C GLU A 174 1.34 -16.34 -7.62
N LEU A 175 2.40 -15.82 -6.98
CA LEU A 175 2.96 -14.51 -7.28
C LEU A 175 3.90 -14.51 -8.51
N GLU A 176 4.49 -15.65 -8.87
CA GLU A 176 5.42 -15.75 -10.00
C GLU A 176 4.79 -15.32 -11.33
N VAL A 177 3.52 -15.68 -11.57
CA VAL A 177 2.80 -15.30 -12.78
C VAL A 177 2.69 -13.78 -12.91
N ALA A 178 2.27 -13.11 -11.83
CA ALA A 178 2.16 -11.66 -11.79
C ALA A 178 3.53 -11.00 -11.92
N ARG A 179 4.55 -11.54 -11.26
CA ARG A 179 5.93 -11.05 -11.35
C ARG A 179 6.46 -11.11 -12.77
N HIS A 180 6.21 -12.20 -13.47
CA HIS A 180 6.60 -12.38 -14.86
C HIS A 180 5.93 -11.35 -15.78
N VAL A 181 4.62 -11.13 -15.62
CA VAL A 181 3.85 -10.13 -16.39
C VAL A 181 4.39 -8.72 -16.14
N VAL A 182 4.57 -8.34 -14.87
CA VAL A 182 5.06 -7.01 -14.48
C VAL A 182 6.48 -6.77 -14.97
N SER A 183 7.40 -7.73 -14.80
CA SER A 183 8.81 -7.60 -15.23
C SER A 183 8.99 -7.34 -16.73
N ARG A 184 8.02 -7.77 -17.54
CA ARG A 184 8.03 -7.66 -19.01
C ARG A 184 7.11 -6.55 -19.53
N ASN A 185 6.58 -5.71 -18.64
CA ASN A 185 5.62 -4.65 -18.98
C ASN A 185 4.42 -5.17 -19.79
N ARG A 186 3.95 -6.39 -19.48
CA ARG A 186 2.81 -7.02 -20.14
C ARG A 186 1.49 -6.60 -19.47
N THR A 187 0.39 -6.77 -20.19
CA THR A 187 -0.95 -6.44 -19.68
C THR A 187 -1.36 -7.38 -18.54
N LEU A 188 -1.69 -6.80 -17.39
CA LEU A 188 -2.27 -7.49 -16.24
C LEU A 188 -3.79 -7.29 -16.25
N SER A 189 -4.57 -8.34 -15.97
CA SER A 189 -6.02 -8.20 -15.81
C SER A 189 -6.39 -7.80 -14.37
N PRO A 190 -7.55 -7.14 -14.15
CA PRO A 190 -8.02 -6.80 -12.81
C PRO A 190 -8.17 -8.03 -11.89
N THR A 191 -8.58 -9.17 -12.44
CA THR A 191 -8.73 -10.43 -11.68
C THR A 191 -7.39 -10.96 -11.19
N VAL A 192 -6.36 -10.96 -12.06
CA VAL A 192 -5.01 -11.38 -11.68
C VAL A 192 -4.41 -10.41 -10.66
N LEU A 193 -4.64 -9.10 -10.82
CA LEU A 193 -4.24 -8.11 -9.82
C LEU A 193 -4.86 -8.42 -8.45
N ALA A 194 -6.18 -8.59 -8.39
CA ALA A 194 -6.86 -8.88 -7.12
C ALA A 194 -6.38 -10.20 -6.48
N GLN A 195 -6.05 -11.22 -7.28
CA GLN A 195 -5.42 -12.44 -6.78
C GLN A 195 -4.01 -12.18 -6.23
N THR A 196 -3.20 -11.41 -6.96
CA THR A 196 -1.84 -11.03 -6.56
C THR A 196 -1.84 -10.28 -5.24
N GLU A 197 -2.73 -9.31 -5.07
CA GLU A 197 -2.86 -8.52 -3.83
C GLU A 197 -3.22 -9.42 -2.64
N ARG A 198 -4.21 -10.31 -2.81
CA ARG A 198 -4.58 -11.26 -1.76
C ARG A 198 -3.43 -12.22 -1.44
N ALA A 199 -2.74 -12.74 -2.44
CA ALA A 199 -1.61 -13.67 -2.24
C ALA A 199 -0.45 -12.99 -1.53
N ALA A 200 -0.10 -11.76 -1.95
CA ALA A 200 0.96 -10.97 -1.34
C ALA A 200 0.61 -10.58 0.11
N ALA A 201 -0.62 -10.15 0.38
CA ALA A 201 -1.09 -9.83 1.74
C ALA A 201 -1.02 -11.04 2.67
N ARG A 202 -1.47 -12.23 2.21
CA ARG A 202 -1.35 -13.48 2.97
C ARG A 202 0.10 -13.84 3.24
N LEU A 203 0.95 -13.80 2.21
CA LEU A 203 2.37 -14.15 2.35
C LEU A 203 3.10 -13.22 3.30
N LEU A 204 2.89 -11.90 3.19
CA LEU A 204 3.48 -10.94 4.13
C LEU A 204 3.02 -11.19 5.57
N ALA A 205 1.75 -11.53 5.80
CA ALA A 205 1.26 -11.91 7.12
C ALA A 205 1.96 -13.17 7.67
N VAL A 206 2.20 -14.17 6.81
CA VAL A 206 2.98 -15.38 7.17
C VAL A 206 4.43 -15.01 7.51
N LEU A 207 5.08 -14.18 6.69
CA LEU A 207 6.46 -13.73 6.91
C LEU A 207 6.65 -12.85 8.16
N ASP A 208 5.57 -12.25 8.66
CA ASP A 208 5.54 -11.46 9.91
C ASP A 208 5.06 -12.27 11.13
N GLY A 209 4.98 -13.61 10.99
CA GLY A 209 4.55 -14.51 12.07
C GLY A 209 3.12 -14.27 12.54
N GLY A 210 2.25 -13.74 11.67
CA GLY A 210 0.86 -13.38 11.99
C GLY A 210 0.69 -12.14 12.87
N THR A 211 1.78 -11.49 13.28
CA THR A 211 1.75 -10.34 14.21
C THR A 211 1.78 -8.98 13.48
N GLY A 212 2.06 -8.97 12.17
CA GLY A 212 2.06 -7.79 11.31
C GLY A 212 0.82 -7.76 10.43
N GLY A 213 -0.12 -6.86 10.71
CA GLY A 213 -1.21 -6.58 9.80
C GLY A 213 -0.68 -5.76 8.62
N VAL A 214 -0.66 -6.34 7.42
CA VAL A 214 -0.44 -5.55 6.21
C VAL A 214 -1.64 -4.61 6.05
N PRO A 215 -1.44 -3.31 5.76
CA PRO A 215 -2.56 -2.42 5.51
C PRO A 215 -3.49 -2.99 4.44
N ALA A 216 -4.80 -2.87 4.63
CA ALA A 216 -5.82 -3.33 3.68
C ALA A 216 -5.56 -2.80 2.25
N ASP A 217 -4.93 -1.63 2.16
CA ASP A 217 -4.34 -1.12 0.93
C ASP A 217 -2.97 -0.49 1.20
N VAL A 218 -1.93 -1.22 0.78
CA VAL A 218 -0.53 -0.83 0.88
C VAL A 218 -0.20 0.38 0.02
N VAL A 219 -0.75 0.46 -1.19
CA VAL A 219 -0.47 1.58 -2.11
C VAL A 219 -1.06 2.85 -1.53
N GLU A 220 -2.28 2.79 -1.02
CA GLU A 220 -2.90 3.93 -0.33
C GLU A 220 -2.06 4.35 0.88
N SER A 221 -1.57 3.40 1.67
CA SER A 221 -0.74 3.71 2.84
C SER A 221 0.60 4.36 2.47
N LEU A 222 1.22 3.96 1.36
CA LEU A 222 2.46 4.58 0.86
C LEU A 222 2.24 6.01 0.38
N VAL A 223 1.07 6.31 -0.17
CA VAL A 223 0.75 7.64 -0.72
C VAL A 223 0.10 8.55 0.33
N ALA A 224 -0.46 8.00 1.41
CA ALA A 224 -1.16 8.76 2.46
C ALA A 224 -0.33 9.90 3.06
N GLY A 225 0.99 9.72 3.15
CA GLY A 225 1.92 10.76 3.62
C GLY A 225 1.92 12.03 2.76
N ARG A 226 1.56 11.90 1.49
CA ARG A 226 1.37 13.04 0.57
C ARG A 226 0.10 13.84 0.88
N TYR A 227 -0.89 13.21 1.52
CA TYR A 227 -2.23 13.75 1.71
C TYR A 227 -2.61 13.86 3.18
N ALA A 228 -1.64 14.14 4.07
CA ALA A 228 -1.86 14.40 5.48
C ALA A 228 -2.73 13.32 6.18
N ASP A 229 -2.33 12.05 6.00
CA ASP A 229 -2.95 10.85 6.55
C ASP A 229 -4.28 10.43 5.89
N VAL A 230 -4.70 11.07 4.79
CA VAL A 230 -5.83 10.60 3.96
C VAL A 230 -5.41 9.35 3.18
N VAL A 231 -6.06 8.22 3.49
CA VAL A 231 -5.81 6.94 2.84
C VAL A 231 -6.79 6.67 1.70
N ALA A 232 -8.04 7.14 1.81
CA ALA A 232 -9.04 6.94 0.77
C ALA A 232 -10.04 8.09 0.65
N VAL A 233 -10.58 8.28 -0.56
CA VAL A 233 -11.67 9.21 -0.86
C VAL A 233 -12.76 8.48 -1.61
N HIS A 234 -13.96 8.44 -1.04
CA HIS A 234 -15.14 7.87 -1.68
C HIS A 234 -16.05 8.99 -2.16
N ALA A 235 -16.62 8.84 -3.36
CA ALA A 235 -17.51 9.83 -3.95
C ALA A 235 -18.82 10.01 -3.17
N ASP A 236 -19.25 8.98 -2.44
CA ASP A 236 -20.50 8.93 -1.71
C ASP A 236 -20.41 7.93 -0.55
N ARG A 237 -21.40 7.97 0.37
CA ARG A 237 -21.43 7.08 1.54
C ARG A 237 -21.67 5.62 1.17
N VAL A 238 -22.38 5.34 0.07
CA VAL A 238 -22.70 3.96 -0.33
C VAL A 238 -21.42 3.22 -0.70
N ARG A 239 -20.53 3.86 -1.45
CA ARG A 239 -19.21 3.33 -1.80
C ARG A 239 -18.34 3.14 -0.56
N LEU A 240 -18.30 4.13 0.33
CA LEU A 240 -17.59 4.01 1.60
C LEU A 240 -18.07 2.76 2.37
N GLN A 241 -19.37 2.58 2.54
CA GLN A 241 -19.89 1.47 3.36
C GLN A 241 -19.70 0.09 2.75
N ARG A 242 -19.53 0.02 1.43
CA ARG A 242 -19.17 -1.23 0.73
C ARG A 242 -17.70 -1.59 0.98
N ASP A 243 -16.83 -0.60 1.01
CA ASP A 243 -15.38 -0.80 1.09
C ASP A 243 -14.88 -0.80 2.56
N LEU A 244 -15.56 -0.06 3.45
CA LEU A 244 -15.34 0.02 4.89
C LEU A 244 -16.70 0.07 5.64
N PRO A 245 -17.32 -1.09 5.89
CA PRO A 245 -18.50 -1.21 6.75
C PRO A 245 -18.27 -0.62 8.15
N VAL A 246 -19.36 -0.22 8.82
CA VAL A 246 -19.28 0.37 10.17
C VAL A 246 -18.79 -0.67 11.19
N GLU A 247 -19.07 -1.94 10.94
CA GLU A 247 -18.55 -3.07 11.71
C GLU A 247 -17.03 -3.11 11.70
N ASP A 248 -16.44 -3.00 10.51
CA ASP A 248 -14.99 -3.05 10.33
C ASP A 248 -14.34 -1.76 10.86
N LEU A 249 -15.02 -0.61 10.71
CA LEU A 249 -14.58 0.65 11.30
C LEU A 249 -14.50 0.60 12.84
N LEU A 250 -15.40 -0.14 13.48
CA LEU A 250 -15.51 -0.21 14.95
C LEU A 250 -14.90 -1.48 15.54
N ASP A 251 -14.27 -2.33 14.73
CA ASP A 251 -13.69 -3.57 15.21
C ASP A 251 -12.53 -3.30 16.17
N GLY A 252 -12.56 -3.93 17.34
CA GLY A 252 -11.57 -3.71 18.41
C GLY A 252 -11.46 -2.26 18.93
N ALA A 253 -12.43 -1.39 18.63
CA ALA A 253 -12.34 0.02 18.98
C ALA A 253 -12.31 0.23 20.50
N ARG A 254 -11.35 1.04 20.96
CA ARG A 254 -11.17 1.44 22.37
C ARG A 254 -11.87 2.74 22.70
N ARG A 255 -12.02 3.61 21.70
CA ARG A 255 -12.76 4.88 21.81
C ARG A 255 -13.43 5.20 20.49
N LEU A 256 -14.65 5.70 20.57
CA LEU A 256 -15.39 6.27 19.46
C LEU A 256 -15.82 7.69 19.83
N ASP A 257 -15.28 8.67 19.10
CA ASP A 257 -15.71 10.05 19.16
C ASP A 257 -16.43 10.38 17.84
N ALA A 258 -17.73 10.66 17.91
CA ALA A 258 -18.53 10.90 16.71
C ALA A 258 -19.29 12.23 16.82
N LEU A 259 -19.16 13.07 15.79
CA LEU A 259 -19.91 14.32 15.66
C LEU A 259 -20.65 14.44 14.34
N GLY A 260 -21.79 15.13 14.36
CA GLY A 260 -22.54 15.49 13.17
C GLY A 260 -24.01 15.75 13.43
N ILE A 261 -24.77 15.96 12.37
CA ILE A 261 -26.19 16.33 12.45
C ILE A 261 -27.00 15.27 13.20
N GLY A 262 -26.93 14.01 12.74
CA GLY A 262 -27.72 12.92 13.31
C GLY A 262 -26.96 11.60 13.44
N LEU A 263 -25.65 11.59 13.17
CA LEU A 263 -24.80 10.40 13.19
C LEU A 263 -25.38 9.20 12.42
N GLY A 264 -25.95 9.47 11.23
CA GLY A 264 -26.74 8.49 10.49
C GLY A 264 -25.97 7.23 10.11
N MET A 265 -24.66 7.31 9.87
CA MET A 265 -23.85 6.12 9.54
C MET A 265 -23.87 5.11 10.70
N LEU A 266 -23.65 5.59 11.92
CA LEU A 266 -23.70 4.77 13.14
C LEU A 266 -25.14 4.33 13.44
N CYS A 267 -26.07 5.27 13.56
CA CYS A 267 -27.43 5.00 14.05
C CYS A 267 -28.29 4.16 13.11
N GLN A 268 -28.01 4.17 11.80
CA GLN A 268 -28.78 3.44 10.79
C GLN A 268 -28.19 2.07 10.47
N ASN A 269 -26.85 1.92 10.54
CA ASN A 269 -26.17 0.71 10.08
C ASN A 269 -25.59 -0.13 11.22
N TYR A 270 -25.51 0.42 12.43
CA TYR A 270 -25.00 -0.29 13.59
C TYR A 270 -26.10 -0.50 14.63
N THR A 271 -26.45 -1.77 14.88
CA THR A 271 -27.60 -2.09 15.74
C THR A 271 -27.35 -1.71 17.20
N GLY A 272 -28.41 -1.37 17.93
CA GLY A 272 -28.31 -1.08 19.36
C GLY A 272 -27.76 -2.24 20.20
N ARG A 273 -27.96 -3.50 19.78
CA ARG A 273 -27.33 -4.67 20.44
C ARG A 273 -25.81 -4.66 20.27
N ARG A 274 -25.32 -4.29 19.08
CA ARG A 274 -23.88 -4.17 18.81
C ARG A 274 -23.27 -2.96 19.51
N LEU A 275 -23.97 -1.81 19.59
CA LEU A 275 -23.52 -0.68 20.41
C LEU A 275 -23.38 -1.05 21.89
N VAL A 276 -24.34 -1.81 22.43
CA VAL A 276 -24.25 -2.30 23.81
C VAL A 276 -23.02 -3.20 23.98
N ARG A 277 -22.78 -4.12 23.05
CA ARG A 277 -21.60 -5.00 23.07
C ARG A 277 -20.30 -4.19 23.01
N LEU A 278 -20.18 -3.29 22.04
CA LEU A 278 -19.01 -2.42 21.88
C LEU A 278 -18.65 -1.68 23.17
N ALA A 279 -19.64 -1.05 23.81
CA ALA A 279 -19.42 -0.35 25.08
C ALA A 279 -19.13 -1.32 26.26
N THR A 280 -19.75 -2.50 26.27
CA THR A 280 -19.51 -3.54 27.30
C THR A 280 -18.09 -4.13 27.18
N ASP A 281 -17.57 -4.21 25.97
CA ASP A 281 -16.21 -4.67 25.67
C ASP A 281 -15.14 -3.61 26.04
N GLY A 282 -15.56 -2.48 26.63
CA GLY A 282 -14.69 -1.45 27.21
C GLY A 282 -14.44 -0.24 26.30
N CYS A 283 -15.14 -0.13 25.17
CA CYS A 283 -15.05 1.04 24.29
C CYS A 283 -15.70 2.27 24.93
N ARG A 284 -14.96 3.38 25.01
CA ARG A 284 -15.51 4.68 25.43
C ARG A 284 -16.19 5.37 24.26
N VAL A 285 -17.44 5.75 24.42
CA VAL A 285 -18.26 6.31 23.33
C VAL A 285 -18.70 7.73 23.68
N ARG A 286 -18.32 8.71 22.86
CA ARG A 286 -18.76 10.11 22.96
C ARG A 286 -19.49 10.50 21.68
N LEU A 287 -20.80 10.74 21.79
CA LEU A 287 -21.65 11.07 20.65
C LEU A 287 -22.15 12.50 20.75
N LEU A 288 -21.91 13.27 19.70
CA LEU A 288 -22.24 14.68 19.62
C LEU A 288 -23.21 14.93 18.45
N PHE A 289 -24.44 15.28 18.79
CA PHE A 289 -25.55 15.50 17.85
C PHE A 289 -25.82 17.00 17.67
N LEU A 290 -26.28 17.42 16.49
CA LEU A 290 -26.80 18.77 16.35
C LEU A 290 -28.09 18.88 17.17
N ASN A 291 -28.25 19.95 17.96
CA ASN A 291 -29.46 20.15 18.73
C ASN A 291 -30.69 20.25 17.80
N PRO A 292 -31.69 19.36 17.93
CA PRO A 292 -32.90 19.36 17.10
C PRO A 292 -33.65 20.70 17.10
N ALA A 293 -33.58 21.44 18.21
CA ALA A 293 -34.26 22.72 18.38
C ALA A 293 -33.50 23.92 17.78
N SER A 294 -32.24 23.73 17.38
CA SER A 294 -31.36 24.81 16.93
C SER A 294 -31.83 25.47 15.63
N SER A 295 -31.41 26.72 15.42
CA SER A 295 -31.61 27.44 14.16
C SER A 295 -30.81 26.80 13.00
N ALA A 296 -29.70 26.13 13.32
CA ALA A 296 -28.87 25.41 12.36
C ALA A 296 -29.63 24.26 11.67
N VAL A 297 -30.44 23.49 12.41
CA VAL A 297 -31.31 22.45 11.84
C VAL A 297 -32.29 23.05 10.83
N ARG A 298 -32.98 24.13 11.21
CA ARG A 298 -33.97 24.80 10.34
C ARG A 298 -33.32 25.38 9.09
N ARG A 299 -32.10 25.89 9.20
CA ARG A 299 -31.33 26.36 8.03
C ARG A 299 -31.02 25.19 7.11
N ARG A 300 -30.56 24.07 7.65
CA ARG A 300 -30.19 22.89 6.87
C ARG A 300 -31.38 22.23 6.18
N GLU A 301 -32.55 22.19 6.84
CA GLU A 301 -33.81 21.74 6.22
C GLU A 301 -34.13 22.55 4.96
N ARG A 302 -34.02 23.88 5.04
CA ARG A 302 -34.24 24.77 3.89
C ARG A 302 -33.23 24.55 2.77
N GLU A 303 -31.94 24.36 3.10
CA GLU A 303 -30.89 24.09 2.10
C GLU A 303 -31.13 22.79 1.33
N LEU A 304 -31.62 21.76 2.03
CA LEU A 304 -31.88 20.44 1.47
C LEU A 304 -33.29 20.29 0.86
N GLY A 305 -34.13 21.32 0.96
CA GLY A 305 -35.52 21.28 0.51
C GLY A 305 -36.39 20.28 1.29
N LEU A 306 -36.07 20.04 2.57
CA LEU A 306 -36.81 19.12 3.44
C LEU A 306 -38.04 19.79 4.05
N GLY A 307 -39.00 18.96 4.47
CA GLY A 307 -40.16 19.43 5.22
C GLY A 307 -39.75 20.03 6.57
N ARG A 308 -40.53 21.02 7.05
CA ARG A 308 -40.27 21.67 8.35
C ARG A 308 -40.28 20.63 9.48
N GLY A 309 -39.19 20.55 10.24
CA GLY A 309 -39.04 19.65 11.37
C GLY A 309 -38.78 18.18 11.00
N GLU A 310 -38.62 17.86 9.71
CA GLU A 310 -38.30 16.51 9.26
C GLU A 310 -36.90 16.08 9.73
N LEU A 311 -35.92 16.98 9.60
CA LEU A 311 -34.56 16.71 10.05
C LEU A 311 -34.49 16.69 11.58
N ALA A 312 -35.16 17.63 12.25
CA ALA A 312 -35.24 17.66 13.70
C ALA A 312 -35.75 16.33 14.28
N ARG A 313 -36.86 15.81 13.74
CA ARG A 313 -37.45 14.52 14.16
C ARG A 313 -36.51 13.34 13.92
N SER A 314 -35.77 13.36 12.80
CA SER A 314 -34.77 12.33 12.49
C SER A 314 -33.63 12.31 13.52
N ILE A 315 -33.15 13.50 13.93
CA ILE A 315 -32.13 13.63 14.97
C ILE A 315 -32.67 13.14 16.32
N GLU A 316 -33.88 13.55 16.70
CA GLU A 316 -34.53 13.12 17.95
C GLU A 316 -34.65 11.59 18.00
N MET A 317 -35.08 10.94 16.91
CA MET A 317 -35.15 9.48 16.84
C MET A 317 -33.79 8.82 17.07
N ASN A 318 -32.72 9.37 16.49
CA ASN A 318 -31.37 8.83 16.67
C ASN A 318 -30.86 9.03 18.10
N ILE A 319 -31.11 10.20 18.72
CA ILE A 319 -30.81 10.45 20.14
C ILE A 319 -31.56 9.44 21.02
N MET A 320 -32.86 9.22 20.77
CA MET A 320 -33.66 8.26 21.52
C MET A 320 -33.18 6.81 21.34
N HIS A 321 -32.67 6.45 20.15
CA HIS A 321 -32.02 5.16 19.94
C HIS A 321 -30.81 5.01 20.87
N VAL A 322 -29.85 5.94 20.83
CA VAL A 322 -28.61 5.81 21.63
C VAL A 322 -28.85 5.98 23.14
N ARG A 323 -29.90 6.72 23.55
CA ARG A 323 -30.34 6.73 24.96
C ARG A 323 -30.81 5.35 25.43
N ARG A 324 -31.56 4.62 24.61
CA ARG A 324 -31.98 3.24 24.93
C ARG A 324 -30.79 2.28 25.00
N VAL A 325 -29.74 2.52 24.21
CA VAL A 325 -28.48 1.78 24.33
C VAL A 325 -27.81 2.08 25.66
N ARG A 326 -27.60 3.36 25.99
CA ARG A 326 -26.99 3.80 27.25
C ARG A 326 -27.70 3.25 28.48
N ALA A 327 -29.04 3.24 28.47
CA ALA A 327 -29.85 2.72 29.58
C ALA A 327 -29.64 1.22 29.86
N ARG A 328 -29.08 0.46 28.91
CA ARG A 328 -28.77 -0.97 29.06
C ARG A 328 -27.34 -1.25 29.53
N LEU A 329 -26.51 -0.22 29.63
CA LEU A 329 -25.11 -0.33 30.04
C LEU A 329 -25.00 -0.29 31.57
N ARG A 330 -24.06 -1.08 32.10
CA ARG A 330 -23.68 -1.02 33.52
C ARG A 330 -22.90 0.26 33.83
N ASP A 331 -21.92 0.57 32.99
CA ASP A 331 -21.19 1.83 33.04
C ASP A 331 -21.80 2.82 32.03
N GLN A 332 -22.61 3.74 32.56
CA GLN A 332 -23.19 4.82 31.75
C GLN A 332 -22.24 6.01 31.56
N GLY A 333 -21.12 6.06 32.30
CA GLY A 333 -20.10 7.09 32.17
C GLY A 333 -19.19 6.86 30.97
N GLY A 334 -18.98 5.61 30.58
CA GLY A 334 -18.31 5.23 29.34
C GLY A 334 -19.10 5.53 28.05
N PHE A 335 -20.37 5.98 28.14
CA PHE A 335 -21.23 6.28 27.00
C PHE A 335 -21.92 7.64 27.18
N GLU A 336 -21.33 8.68 26.61
CA GLU A 336 -21.80 10.06 26.72
C GLU A 336 -22.53 10.53 25.46
N ILE A 337 -23.66 11.23 25.66
CA ILE A 337 -24.50 11.78 24.61
C ILE A 337 -24.65 13.28 24.85
N ARG A 338 -24.22 14.10 23.89
CA ARG A 338 -24.28 15.56 23.97
C ARG A 338 -24.87 16.17 22.71
N VAL A 339 -25.29 17.43 22.82
CA VAL A 339 -25.77 18.26 21.71
C VAL A 339 -24.99 19.55 21.59
N PHE A 340 -24.81 20.03 20.36
CA PHE A 340 -24.21 21.35 20.04
C PHE A 340 -25.16 22.19 19.18
N ASP A 341 -25.00 23.50 19.23
CA ASP A 341 -25.90 24.49 18.59
C ASP A 341 -25.30 25.18 17.34
N GLU A 342 -24.09 24.79 16.95
CA GLU A 342 -23.37 25.42 15.84
C GLU A 342 -23.77 24.89 14.44
N THR A 343 -23.40 25.64 13.40
CA THR A 343 -23.62 25.20 12.02
C THR A 343 -22.75 23.98 11.72
N PRO A 344 -23.35 22.83 11.35
CA PRO A 344 -22.59 21.62 11.10
C PRO A 344 -21.76 21.78 9.81
N ARG A 345 -20.44 21.57 9.89
CA ARG A 345 -19.53 21.64 8.73
C ARG A 345 -19.22 20.28 8.12
N PHE A 346 -19.16 19.24 8.97
CA PHE A 346 -18.89 17.87 8.58
C PHE A 346 -19.50 16.91 9.61
N THR A 347 -19.62 15.64 9.23
CA THR A 347 -19.74 14.53 10.18
C THR A 347 -18.37 13.87 10.31
N ALA A 348 -18.00 13.44 11.50
CA ALA A 348 -16.80 12.63 11.70
C ALA A 348 -17.08 11.45 12.64
N TYR A 349 -16.44 10.33 12.37
CA TYR A 349 -16.34 9.17 13.25
C TYR A 349 -14.85 8.91 13.46
N LEU A 350 -14.36 9.20 14.67
CA LEU A 350 -12.95 9.12 15.03
C LEU A 350 -12.78 7.94 15.99
N VAL A 351 -12.03 6.94 15.56
CA VAL A 351 -11.90 5.66 16.25
C VAL A 351 -10.47 5.48 16.71
N GLU A 352 -10.29 5.25 18.01
CA GLU A 352 -9.03 4.73 18.54
C GLU A 352 -9.06 3.20 18.45
N GLY A 353 -8.11 2.63 17.69
CA GLY A 353 -8.06 1.19 17.42
C GLY A 353 -7.46 0.36 18.57
N PRO A 354 -7.35 -0.96 18.39
CA PRO A 354 -6.73 -1.84 19.37
C PRO A 354 -5.24 -1.50 19.53
N ARG A 355 -4.72 -1.54 20.77
CA ARG A 355 -3.28 -1.39 20.98
C ARG A 355 -2.55 -2.62 20.43
N PRO A 356 -1.52 -2.47 19.60
CA PRO A 356 -0.69 -3.60 19.21
C PRO A 356 -0.04 -4.20 20.46
N SER A 357 -0.21 -5.51 20.64
CA SER A 357 0.41 -6.28 21.71
C SER A 357 1.88 -6.57 21.36
N GLY A 358 2.82 -6.00 22.12
CA GLY A 358 4.23 -6.43 22.08
C GLY A 358 5.24 -5.36 21.67
N GLN A 359 6.18 -5.13 22.60
CA GLN A 359 7.51 -4.53 22.47
C GLN A 359 7.68 -3.02 22.24
N ALA A 360 8.53 -2.48 23.12
CA ALA A 360 9.16 -1.18 23.08
C ALA A 360 10.17 -1.09 21.92
N GLY A 361 10.15 0.00 21.16
CA GLY A 361 11.32 0.43 20.39
C GLY A 361 11.12 0.77 18.90
N GLY A 362 10.00 0.41 18.27
CA GLY A 362 9.73 0.75 16.87
C GLY A 362 8.36 1.38 16.69
N ARG A 363 8.29 2.60 16.14
CA ARG A 363 7.02 3.31 15.82
C ARG A 363 6.20 2.47 14.81
N ARG A 364 5.26 1.66 15.29
CA ARG A 364 4.24 1.02 14.44
C ARG A 364 3.10 2.01 14.15
N GLN A 365 2.60 1.90 12.92
CA GLN A 365 1.47 2.62 12.34
C GLN A 365 0.28 2.63 13.33
N SER A 366 -0.32 3.80 13.58
CA SER A 366 -1.49 3.86 14.46
C SER A 366 -2.64 3.07 13.82
N THR A 367 -3.35 2.30 14.64
CA THR A 367 -4.59 1.62 14.24
C THR A 367 -5.79 2.57 14.25
N ASP A 368 -5.56 3.85 14.55
CA ASP A 368 -6.60 4.85 14.62
C ASP A 368 -7.13 5.17 13.23
N VAL A 369 -8.45 5.23 13.11
CA VAL A 369 -9.14 5.48 11.85
C VAL A 369 -10.16 6.60 12.04
N GLY A 370 -10.19 7.53 11.09
CA GLY A 370 -11.19 8.58 11.02
C GLY A 370 -11.99 8.47 9.73
N VAL A 371 -13.31 8.67 9.80
CA VAL A 371 -14.16 8.87 8.63
C VAL A 371 -14.79 10.24 8.70
N VAL A 372 -14.50 11.10 7.72
CA VAL A 372 -15.00 12.48 7.68
C VAL A 372 -15.82 12.70 6.42
N GLN A 373 -17.01 13.28 6.56
CA GLN A 373 -17.83 13.67 5.41
C GLN A 373 -18.24 15.15 5.53
N PRO A 374 -17.85 16.02 4.59
CA PRO A 374 -18.28 17.41 4.59
C PRO A 374 -19.78 17.52 4.30
N TYR A 375 -20.43 18.52 4.88
CA TYR A 375 -21.81 18.85 4.53
C TYR A 375 -21.84 19.80 3.34
N LEU A 376 -21.98 19.25 2.14
CA LEU A 376 -22.15 20.06 0.93
C LEU A 376 -23.51 20.75 0.93
N ARG A 377 -23.60 21.94 0.31
CA ARG A 377 -24.80 22.79 0.35
C ARG A 377 -26.08 22.06 -0.10
N LYS A 378 -26.00 21.26 -1.16
CA LYS A 378 -27.16 20.61 -1.79
C LYS A 378 -27.16 19.08 -1.68
N ALA A 379 -26.09 18.49 -1.15
CA ALA A 379 -25.99 17.03 -1.06
C ALA A 379 -26.54 16.53 0.27
N ARG A 380 -27.28 15.43 0.22
CA ARG A 380 -27.66 14.68 1.42
C ARG A 380 -26.43 13.95 1.98
N GLY A 381 -26.52 13.48 3.24
CA GLY A 381 -25.41 12.77 3.87
C GLY A 381 -24.96 11.50 3.12
N MET A 382 -25.86 10.87 2.35
CA MET A 382 -25.53 9.70 1.52
C MET A 382 -24.75 10.08 0.25
N GLU A 383 -24.98 11.27 -0.29
CA GLU A 383 -24.42 11.77 -1.56
C GLU A 383 -23.12 12.56 -1.34
N SER A 384 -22.79 12.85 -0.08
CA SER A 384 -21.59 13.61 0.26
C SER A 384 -20.36 12.70 0.20
N PRO A 385 -19.23 13.20 -0.34
CA PRO A 385 -17.99 12.43 -0.36
C PRO A 385 -17.53 12.09 1.06
N ALA A 386 -16.71 11.07 1.17
CA ALA A 386 -16.13 10.63 2.43
C ALA A 386 -14.62 10.51 2.31
N LEU A 387 -13.92 11.02 3.32
CA LEU A 387 -12.49 10.90 3.51
C LEU A 387 -12.24 9.84 4.60
N VAL A 388 -11.35 8.90 4.32
CA VAL A 388 -10.85 7.96 5.32
C VAL A 388 -9.44 8.39 5.71
N LEU A 389 -9.22 8.57 7.00
CA LEU A 389 -7.98 9.02 7.63
C LEU A 389 -7.41 7.88 8.45
N ARG A 390 -6.08 7.69 8.46
CA ARG A 390 -5.42 6.69 9.29
C ARG A 390 -4.24 7.29 10.02
N GLY A 391 -4.24 7.23 11.35
CA GLY A 391 -3.24 7.92 12.17
C GLY A 391 -1.81 7.51 11.82
N GLY A 392 -0.94 8.50 11.60
CA GLY A 392 0.47 8.25 11.30
C GLY A 392 0.71 7.57 9.94
N ALA A 393 -0.28 7.55 9.05
CA ALA A 393 -0.12 6.99 7.71
C ALA A 393 0.74 7.91 6.83
N GLY A 394 2.02 7.55 6.70
CA GLY A 394 2.95 8.23 5.79
C GLY A 394 3.58 9.50 6.33
N GLN A 395 3.47 9.77 7.64
CA GLN A 395 4.31 10.78 8.29
C GLN A 395 5.78 10.34 8.21
N GLN A 396 6.63 11.20 7.63
CA GLN A 396 8.06 10.94 7.59
C GLN A 396 8.66 10.92 9.01
N PRO A 397 9.71 10.12 9.26
CA PRO A 397 10.41 10.14 10.54
C PRO A 397 10.88 11.56 10.88
N GLY A 398 10.35 12.14 11.96
CA GLY A 398 10.72 13.49 12.42
C GLY A 398 9.80 14.62 11.92
N ALA A 399 8.76 14.31 11.15
CA ALA A 399 7.71 15.28 10.84
C ALA A 399 7.02 15.73 12.13
N THR A 400 6.95 17.04 12.35
CA THR A 400 6.30 17.67 13.52
C THR A 400 4.87 18.12 13.23
N GLU A 401 4.44 18.16 11.97
CA GLU A 401 3.11 18.62 11.61
C GLU A 401 2.05 17.53 11.87
N PRO A 402 0.95 17.85 12.56
CA PRO A 402 -0.14 16.90 12.80
C PRO A 402 -0.88 16.57 11.50
N GLY A 403 -1.16 15.28 11.29
CA GLY A 403 -2.02 14.82 10.19
C GLY A 403 -3.48 15.23 10.38
N LEU A 404 -4.31 15.09 9.34
CA LEU A 404 -5.72 15.53 9.38
C LEU A 404 -6.54 14.82 10.47
N LEU A 405 -6.19 13.58 10.83
CA LEU A 405 -6.90 12.87 11.90
C LEU A 405 -6.82 13.64 13.22
N GLU A 406 -5.63 14.15 13.57
CA GLU A 406 -5.44 14.93 14.80
C GLU A 406 -6.14 16.28 14.72
N VAL A 407 -6.12 16.94 13.56
CA VAL A 407 -6.90 18.18 13.34
C VAL A 407 -8.39 17.95 13.63
N TYR A 408 -8.97 16.85 13.14
CA TYR A 408 -10.38 16.55 13.42
C TYR A 408 -10.64 16.12 14.87
N ARG A 409 -9.66 15.55 15.57
CA ARG A 409 -9.73 15.26 17.01
C ARG A 409 -9.74 16.55 17.82
N GLU A 410 -8.86 17.49 17.50
CA GLU A 410 -8.83 18.83 18.12
C GLU A 410 -10.16 19.56 17.91
N GLU A 411 -10.69 19.55 16.68
CA GLU A 411 -12.02 20.11 16.38
C GLU A 411 -13.13 19.41 17.18
N PHE A 412 -13.08 18.08 17.32
CA PHE A 412 -14.04 17.36 18.17
C PHE A 412 -13.98 17.86 19.61
N GLU A 413 -12.80 17.98 20.21
CA GLU A 413 -12.64 18.40 21.61
C GLU A 413 -13.13 19.84 21.82
N GLY A 414 -12.89 20.73 20.84
CA GLY A 414 -13.44 22.09 20.85
C GLY A 414 -14.96 22.10 20.94
N VAL A 415 -15.64 21.42 20.01
CA VAL A 415 -17.11 21.34 20.03
C VAL A 415 -17.62 20.58 21.25
N TRP A 416 -16.88 19.59 21.73
CA TRP A 416 -17.23 18.83 22.94
C TRP A 416 -17.23 19.69 24.20
N ALA A 417 -16.26 20.58 24.34
CA ALA A 417 -16.17 21.52 25.47
C ALA A 417 -17.37 22.47 25.52
N ASP A 418 -17.84 22.94 24.36
CA ASP A 418 -18.97 23.87 24.25
C ASP A 418 -20.35 23.18 24.19
N SER A 419 -20.37 21.85 24.17
CA SER A 419 -21.59 21.05 24.06
C SER A 419 -22.33 20.87 25.39
N ARG A 420 -23.61 20.47 25.29
CA ARG A 420 -24.48 20.23 26.45
C ARG A 420 -24.88 18.77 26.54
N PRO A 421 -24.90 18.15 27.74
CA PRO A 421 -25.37 16.78 27.91
C PRO A 421 -26.86 16.67 27.59
N VAL A 422 -27.24 15.53 26.99
CA VAL A 422 -28.65 15.17 26.82
C VAL A 422 -29.13 14.48 28.08
N SER A 423 -30.05 15.12 28.80
CA SER A 423 -30.75 14.58 29.98
C SER A 423 -31.66 13.42 29.63
#